data_AF-A0A2V8E783-F1
#
_entry.id   AF-A0A2V8E783-F1
#
_cell.length_a   1.000
_cell.length_b   1.000
_cell.length_c   1.000
_cell.angle_alpha   90.00
_cell.angle_beta   90.00
_cell.angle_gamma   90.00
#
_symmetry.space_group_name_H-M   'P 1'
#
loop_
_entity.id
_entity.type
_entity.pdbx_description
1 polymer ?
#
loop_
_entity_poly.entity_id
_entity_poly.type
_entity_poly.pdbx_seq_one_letter_code
_entity_poly.pdbx_strand_id
1 'polypeptide(L)'
;MLPVLAAAVLAGQTAAPTLLLRADARLEPVQICGTTPRWELNGRLRADALPTGLAGGEPFMFDQDPPLVFAGASSSLTLRNFSVVGDFPAVTFRRVTRDAPDGVVETWTRVSMRTVSGQIVSLFEPTWTAAEIDQMFSARRYGFDQPFVYWGAFEVAGGAAQRYIYVRTGLAGIPLSPVVRINDQVQYASDVVNLVVPTFEDARITGGMNGFDLVSAARLFYQYFADRYDVLALSPESTAIGDFGAFHANVQNTVSGLNLSTFNQDARYGSTGALQGIEVYAGATATRYQDTDHEMAHQWGSDFDWTRIAGISRAGHQPGAHSPLWTGGETLIGAVLFGDRRVSASNGRFTIEQTPPPAAYHPLERYSMGILTADQVPDFERT
;
A
#
# COMPACT_ATOMS: atom_id res chain seq x y z
N MET A 1 56.29 -25.79 23.79
CA MET A 1 55.33 -26.23 24.82
C MET A 1 54.40 -25.08 25.13
N LEU A 2 53.11 -25.21 24.82
CA LEU A 2 52.08 -24.25 25.22
C LEU A 2 51.80 -24.35 26.72
N PRO A 3 51.59 -23.24 27.44
CA PRO A 3 50.83 -23.26 28.67
C PRO A 3 49.34 -22.99 28.40
N VAL A 4 48.52 -23.79 29.06
CA VAL A 4 47.07 -23.72 29.15
C VAL A 4 46.67 -22.48 29.95
N LEU A 5 45.69 -21.71 29.48
CA LEU A 5 44.96 -20.75 30.31
C LEU A 5 43.53 -21.29 30.53
N ALA A 6 43.21 -21.55 31.78
CA ALA A 6 41.91 -22.02 32.23
C ALA A 6 40.87 -20.89 32.14
N ALA A 7 39.73 -21.18 31.50
CA ALA A 7 38.55 -20.32 31.54
C ALA A 7 37.74 -20.62 32.80
N ALA A 8 37.60 -19.63 33.68
CA ALA A 8 36.64 -19.67 34.77
C ALA A 8 35.23 -19.45 34.21
N VAL A 9 34.37 -20.46 34.34
CA VAL A 9 32.93 -20.34 34.06
C VAL A 9 32.30 -19.63 35.25
N LEU A 10 32.09 -18.32 35.13
CA LEU A 10 31.14 -17.58 35.95
C LEU A 10 29.76 -17.75 35.31
N ALA A 11 29.03 -18.77 35.77
CA ALA A 11 27.62 -18.96 35.47
C ALA A 11 26.80 -17.90 36.23
N GLY A 12 26.83 -16.67 35.73
CA GLY A 12 25.82 -15.67 36.05
C GLY A 12 24.69 -15.82 35.04
N GLN A 13 23.62 -16.53 35.41
CA GLN A 13 22.34 -16.41 34.72
C GLN A 13 21.79 -15.00 35.00
N THR A 14 22.29 -14.00 34.29
CA THR A 14 21.49 -12.80 34.05
C THR A 14 20.40 -13.24 33.09
N ALA A 15 19.19 -13.42 33.59
CA ALA A 15 18.01 -13.57 32.73
C ALA A 15 18.13 -12.51 31.64
N ALA A 16 18.17 -12.94 30.38
CA ALA A 16 18.06 -12.02 29.26
C ALA A 16 16.81 -11.17 29.56
N PRO A 17 16.91 -9.83 29.51
CA PRO A 17 15.76 -9.00 29.81
C PRO A 17 14.61 -9.49 28.93
N THR A 18 13.53 -9.95 29.57
CA THR A 18 12.29 -10.28 28.87
C THR A 18 11.83 -8.98 28.24
N LEU A 19 12.26 -8.73 27.01
CA LEU A 19 11.84 -7.59 26.23
C LEU A 19 10.40 -7.90 25.86
N LEU A 20 9.47 -7.41 26.68
CA LEU A 20 8.07 -7.37 26.31
C LEU A 20 7.99 -6.48 25.07
N LEU A 21 7.89 -7.12 23.90
CA LEU A 21 7.47 -6.53 22.64
C LEU A 21 6.04 -6.02 22.82
N ARG A 22 5.86 -4.92 23.55
CA ARG A 22 4.68 -4.10 23.37
C ARG A 22 4.92 -3.35 22.07
N ALA A 23 4.19 -3.73 21.03
CA ALA A 23 3.97 -2.84 19.90
C ALA A 23 3.48 -1.51 20.49
N ASP A 24 4.20 -0.42 20.25
CA ASP A 24 3.65 0.92 20.41
C ASP A 24 2.60 1.12 19.30
N ALA A 25 1.51 0.34 19.38
CA ALA A 25 0.39 0.28 18.45
C ALA A 25 -0.45 1.58 18.46
N ARG A 26 0.07 2.65 19.06
CA ARG A 26 -0.59 3.95 19.15
C ARG A 26 -0.10 4.96 18.12
N LEU A 27 0.99 4.67 17.42
CA LEU A 27 1.61 5.67 16.53
C LEU A 27 1.24 5.51 15.06
N GLU A 28 0.75 4.35 14.61
CA GLU A 28 0.45 4.15 13.19
C GLU A 28 -1.02 3.79 12.96
N PRO A 29 -1.74 4.58 12.16
CA PRO A 29 -3.08 4.22 11.74
C PRO A 29 -3.04 3.06 10.74
N VAL A 30 -4.07 2.21 10.77
CA VAL A 30 -4.22 1.09 9.83
C VAL A 30 -4.46 1.66 8.43
N GLN A 31 -3.61 1.29 7.46
CA GLN A 31 -3.89 1.52 6.05
C GLN A 31 -4.96 0.53 5.58
N ILE A 32 -5.97 1.05 4.87
CA ILE A 32 -7.04 0.24 4.26
C ILE A 32 -6.60 -0.11 2.84
N CYS A 33 -7.06 -1.23 2.28
CA CYS A 33 -6.82 -1.59 0.87
C CYS A 33 -8.09 -1.35 0.05
N GLY A 34 -7.93 -1.08 -1.25
CA GLY A 34 -9.02 -0.86 -2.19
C GLY A 34 -9.10 -1.97 -3.24
N THR A 35 -10.19 -2.04 -4.01
CA THR A 35 -10.24 -2.84 -5.24
C THR A 35 -11.09 -2.15 -6.28
N THR A 36 -11.03 -2.70 -7.49
CA THR A 36 -11.95 -2.44 -8.58
C THR A 36 -13.39 -2.36 -8.07
N PRO A 37 -14.07 -1.23 -8.20
CA PRO A 37 -15.46 -1.11 -7.80
C PRO A 37 -16.34 -2.19 -8.46
N ARG A 38 -17.25 -2.79 -7.69
CA ARG A 38 -18.15 -3.89 -8.09
C ARG A 38 -18.85 -3.73 -9.44
N TRP A 39 -19.06 -2.50 -9.90
CA TRP A 39 -19.74 -2.20 -11.17
C TRP A 39 -18.83 -2.37 -12.40
N GLU A 40 -17.52 -2.15 -12.28
CA GLU A 40 -16.55 -2.44 -13.36
C GLU A 40 -16.38 -3.95 -13.54
N LEU A 41 -16.30 -4.70 -12.44
CA LEU A 41 -16.16 -6.17 -12.43
C LEU A 41 -17.36 -6.91 -13.06
N ASN A 42 -18.54 -6.29 -13.10
CA ASN A 42 -19.74 -6.88 -13.69
C ASN A 42 -19.97 -6.49 -15.15
N GLY A 43 -19.03 -5.78 -15.79
CA GLY A 43 -19.15 -5.33 -17.18
C GLY A 43 -20.31 -4.36 -17.43
N ARG A 44 -20.87 -3.77 -16.36
CA ARG A 44 -21.96 -2.79 -16.42
C ARG A 44 -21.39 -1.41 -16.11
N LEU A 45 -20.83 -0.75 -17.12
CA LEU A 45 -20.67 0.70 -17.13
C LEU A 45 -22.06 1.34 -17.08
N ARG A 46 -22.60 1.47 -15.87
CA ARG A 46 -23.75 2.34 -15.61
C ARG A 46 -23.20 3.77 -15.52
N ALA A 47 -23.59 4.61 -16.48
CA ALA A 47 -23.12 6.00 -16.61
C ALA A 47 -23.40 6.86 -15.35
N ASP A 48 -24.23 6.37 -14.45
CA ASP A 48 -24.66 6.93 -13.17
C ASP A 48 -23.71 6.63 -11.99
N ALA A 49 -22.66 5.83 -12.17
CA ALA A 49 -21.65 5.51 -11.14
C ALA A 49 -20.22 5.89 -11.57
N LEU A 50 -20.07 6.91 -12.44
CA LEU A 50 -18.75 7.50 -12.69
C LEU A 50 -18.14 7.90 -11.34
N PRO A 51 -16.88 7.55 -11.05
CA PRO A 51 -16.25 8.00 -9.83
C PRO A 51 -16.38 9.53 -9.79
N THR A 52 -16.99 10.04 -8.73
CA THR A 52 -16.95 11.46 -8.46
C THR A 52 -15.48 11.81 -8.29
N GLY A 53 -14.99 12.75 -9.10
CA GLY A 53 -13.65 13.30 -8.94
C GLY A 53 -13.34 13.66 -7.48
N LEU A 54 -12.06 13.76 -7.15
CA LEU A 54 -11.65 14.12 -5.79
C LEU A 54 -12.38 15.38 -5.31
N ALA A 55 -12.90 15.33 -4.09
CA ALA A 55 -13.64 16.44 -3.51
C ALA A 55 -12.73 17.66 -3.26
N GLY A 56 -13.31 18.86 -3.22
CA GLY A 56 -12.57 20.05 -2.78
C GLY A 56 -12.04 19.88 -1.36
N GLY A 57 -10.76 20.20 -1.14
CA GLY A 57 -10.05 20.04 0.13
C GLY A 57 -9.30 18.72 0.27
N GLU A 58 -9.47 17.81 -0.68
CA GLU A 58 -8.83 16.49 -0.68
C GLU A 58 -7.35 16.60 -1.10
N PRO A 59 -6.39 16.19 -0.24
CA PRO A 59 -5.00 16.07 -0.65
C PRO A 59 -4.81 14.77 -1.44
N PHE A 60 -4.00 14.77 -2.49
CA PHE A 60 -3.87 13.58 -3.34
C PHE A 60 -2.46 13.16 -3.69
N MET A 61 -1.47 14.05 -3.64
CA MET A 61 -0.07 13.67 -3.87
C MET A 61 0.91 14.66 -3.28
N PHE A 62 2.15 14.23 -3.07
CA PHE A 62 3.29 15.09 -2.78
C PHE A 62 4.61 14.43 -3.18
N ASP A 63 5.61 15.24 -3.47
CA ASP A 63 7.00 14.81 -3.60
C ASP A 63 7.71 14.95 -2.26
N GLN A 64 8.66 14.07 -1.98
CA GLN A 64 9.49 14.16 -0.78
C GLN A 64 10.91 14.59 -1.14
N ASP A 65 11.43 15.60 -0.44
CA ASP A 65 12.82 16.05 -0.58
C ASP A 65 13.51 16.12 0.81
N PRO A 66 14.55 15.32 1.07
CA PRO A 66 15.15 14.33 0.16
C PRO A 66 14.19 13.15 -0.13
N PRO A 67 14.35 12.45 -1.27
CA PRO A 67 13.50 11.32 -1.64
C PRO A 67 13.40 10.23 -0.56
N LEU A 68 14.47 10.07 0.23
CA LEU A 68 14.56 9.17 1.37
C LEU A 68 15.18 9.91 2.56
N VAL A 69 14.58 9.76 3.74
CA VAL A 69 15.15 10.25 5.01
C VAL A 69 15.87 9.11 5.72
N PHE A 70 17.15 9.27 6.03
CA PHE A 70 17.92 8.28 6.77
C PHE A 70 17.94 8.61 8.27
N ALA A 71 18.07 7.58 9.11
CA ALA A 71 18.31 7.80 10.54
C ALA A 71 19.63 8.57 10.74
N GLY A 72 19.58 9.67 11.51
CA GLY A 72 20.72 10.57 11.70
C GLY A 72 20.99 11.52 10.52
N ALA A 73 20.04 11.66 9.58
CA ALA A 73 20.12 12.69 8.55
C ALA A 73 20.16 14.08 9.17
N SER A 74 21.15 14.89 8.78
CA SER A 74 21.33 16.26 9.25
C SER A 74 20.65 17.31 8.35
N SER A 75 19.91 16.88 7.34
CA SER A 75 19.24 17.75 6.37
C SER A 75 17.78 18.01 6.75
N SER A 76 17.18 19.06 6.20
CA SER A 76 15.74 19.30 6.29
C SER A 76 14.95 18.28 5.47
N LEU A 77 13.67 18.17 5.79
CA LEU A 77 12.66 17.42 5.03
C LEU A 77 11.61 18.41 4.53
N THR A 78 11.34 18.40 3.23
CA THR A 78 10.30 19.20 2.60
C THR A 78 9.34 18.28 1.86
N LEU A 79 8.03 18.47 2.04
CA LEU A 79 7.06 17.91 1.09
C LEU A 79 6.88 18.93 -0.03
N ARG A 80 7.31 18.61 -1.24
CA ARG A 80 7.18 19.49 -2.40
C ARG A 80 5.90 19.19 -3.15
N ASN A 81 5.36 20.20 -3.83
CA ASN A 81 4.16 20.06 -4.65
C ASN A 81 2.99 19.36 -3.91
N PHE A 82 2.87 19.55 -2.59
CA PHE A 82 1.80 18.91 -1.83
C PHE A 82 0.47 19.44 -2.34
N SER A 83 -0.28 18.58 -3.02
CA SER A 83 -1.37 18.97 -3.92
C SER A 83 -2.72 18.72 -3.26
N VAL A 84 -3.52 19.79 -3.16
CA VAL A 84 -4.88 19.76 -2.60
C VAL A 84 -5.85 20.27 -3.65
N VAL A 85 -6.93 19.52 -3.91
CA VAL A 85 -7.95 19.93 -4.87
C VAL A 85 -8.71 21.16 -4.35
N GLY A 86 -8.83 22.19 -5.19
CA GLY A 86 -9.54 23.44 -4.91
C GLY A 86 -8.62 24.63 -4.59
N ASP A 87 -9.25 25.79 -4.41
CA ASP A 87 -8.61 27.07 -4.11
C ASP A 87 -8.55 27.27 -2.58
N PHE A 88 -7.49 26.77 -1.95
CA PHE A 88 -7.26 26.86 -0.52
C PHE A 88 -6.01 27.72 -0.24
N PRO A 89 -6.14 28.90 0.37
CA PRO A 89 -4.99 29.75 0.70
C PRO A 89 -4.16 29.20 1.86
N ALA A 90 -4.76 28.38 2.73
CA ALA A 90 -4.11 27.71 3.84
C ALA A 90 -4.81 26.37 4.16
N VAL A 91 -4.07 25.45 4.77
CA VAL A 91 -4.53 24.12 5.20
C VAL A 91 -3.96 23.79 6.57
N THR A 92 -4.57 22.81 7.25
CA THR A 92 -4.16 22.37 8.58
C THR A 92 -3.54 20.97 8.51
N PHE A 93 -2.39 20.81 9.16
CA PHE A 93 -1.73 19.54 9.35
C PHE A 93 -1.45 19.30 10.83
N ARG A 94 -1.58 18.05 11.27
CA ARG A 94 -1.35 17.63 12.64
C ARG A 94 -0.16 16.68 12.67
N ARG A 95 1.02 17.22 12.93
CA ARG A 95 2.27 16.46 12.97
C ARG A 95 2.39 15.71 14.28
N VAL A 96 2.62 14.40 14.24
CA VAL A 96 2.94 13.64 15.45
C VAL A 96 4.36 14.00 15.89
N THR A 97 4.64 13.95 17.19
CA THR A 97 6.01 14.01 17.73
C THR A 97 6.10 13.10 18.96
N ARG A 98 7.32 12.79 19.41
CA ARG A 98 7.54 12.07 20.67
C ARG A 98 6.81 12.70 21.85
N ASP A 99 6.84 14.03 21.93
CA ASP A 99 6.40 14.78 23.10
C ASP A 99 4.94 15.28 22.95
N ALA A 100 4.34 15.12 21.77
CA ALA A 100 2.95 15.42 21.46
C ALA A 100 2.34 14.31 20.56
N PRO A 101 1.94 13.16 21.15
CA PRO A 101 1.37 12.04 20.40
C PRO A 101 0.00 12.38 19.80
N ASP A 102 -0.75 13.31 20.39
CA ASP A 102 -2.01 13.86 19.86
C ASP A 102 -1.78 14.91 18.75
N GLY A 103 -0.51 15.18 18.44
CA GLY A 103 -0.04 15.99 17.34
C GLY A 103 0.08 17.50 17.62
N VAL A 104 1.07 18.12 17.00
CA VAL A 104 1.28 19.56 16.92
C VAL A 104 0.53 20.08 15.70
N VAL A 105 -0.34 21.06 15.90
CA VAL A 105 -1.11 21.68 14.81
C VAL A 105 -0.23 22.68 14.06
N GLU A 106 -0.17 22.51 12.74
CA GLU A 106 0.54 23.35 11.79
C GLU A 106 -0.46 23.96 10.80
N THR A 107 -0.27 25.24 10.47
CA THR A 107 -0.96 25.87 9.35
C THR A 107 0.01 26.03 8.20
N TRP A 108 -0.27 25.39 7.07
CA TRP A 108 0.53 25.54 5.86
C TRP A 108 -0.12 26.60 4.98
N THR A 109 0.67 27.57 4.52
CA THR A 109 0.22 28.59 3.57
C THR A 109 0.53 28.14 2.16
N ARG A 110 -0.41 28.36 1.23
CA ARG A 110 -0.23 28.00 -0.17
C ARG A 110 0.94 28.78 -0.79
N VAL A 111 1.81 28.07 -1.50
CA VAL A 111 2.95 28.68 -2.20
C VAL A 111 2.66 28.93 -3.68
N SER A 112 1.82 28.11 -4.29
CA SER A 112 1.45 28.20 -5.70
C SER A 112 0.13 27.49 -5.97
N MET A 113 -0.37 27.61 -7.20
CA MET A 113 -1.52 26.87 -7.69
C MET A 113 -1.32 26.44 -9.14
N ARG A 114 -2.01 25.38 -9.55
CA ARG A 114 -2.09 24.95 -10.96
C ARG A 114 -3.53 24.59 -11.31
N THR A 115 -3.79 24.48 -12.61
CA THR A 115 -5.10 24.02 -13.11
C THR A 115 -4.94 22.69 -13.82
N VAL A 116 -5.77 21.72 -13.45
CA VAL A 116 -5.80 20.38 -14.07
C VAL A 116 -7.24 20.04 -14.39
N SER A 117 -7.52 19.70 -15.65
CA SER A 117 -8.87 19.38 -16.10
C SER A 117 -9.94 20.42 -15.68
N GLY A 118 -9.55 21.70 -15.65
CA GLY A 118 -10.40 22.82 -15.23
C GLY A 118 -10.58 22.99 -13.71
N GLN A 119 -10.02 22.11 -12.89
CA GLN A 119 -10.01 22.24 -11.42
C GLN A 119 -8.75 22.96 -10.96
N ILE A 120 -8.88 23.84 -9.96
CA ILE A 120 -7.73 24.44 -9.28
C ILE A 120 -7.12 23.39 -8.35
N VAL A 121 -5.79 23.35 -8.28
CA VAL A 121 -5.02 22.57 -7.31
C VAL A 121 -4.11 23.55 -6.57
N SER A 122 -4.28 23.61 -5.25
CA SER A 122 -3.43 24.40 -4.35
C SER A 122 -2.18 23.60 -3.96
N LEU A 123 -1.02 24.24 -4.02
CA LEU A 123 0.28 23.63 -3.75
C LEU A 123 0.89 24.18 -2.47
N PHE A 124 1.37 23.28 -1.61
CA PHE A 124 2.01 23.60 -0.33
C PHE A 124 3.41 22.99 -0.26
N GLU A 125 4.31 23.65 0.46
CA GLU A 125 5.69 23.20 0.66
C GLU A 125 6.15 23.32 2.13
N PRO A 126 5.56 22.54 3.05
CA PRO A 126 6.02 22.52 4.44
C PRO A 126 7.45 21.96 4.52
N THR A 127 8.26 22.53 5.42
CA THR A 127 9.65 22.11 5.65
C THR A 127 9.91 21.96 7.14
N TRP A 128 10.54 20.85 7.52
CA TRP A 128 10.98 20.56 8.89
C TRP A 128 12.50 20.48 8.97
N THR A 129 13.03 20.94 10.10
CA THR A 129 14.45 20.92 10.40
C THR A 129 14.95 19.53 10.79
N ALA A 130 16.27 19.30 10.72
CA ALA A 130 16.88 18.06 11.18
C ALA A 130 16.51 17.72 12.65
N ALA A 131 16.43 18.74 13.52
CA ALA A 131 16.05 18.54 14.92
C ALA A 131 14.60 18.03 15.09
N GLU A 132 13.67 18.49 14.25
CA GLU A 132 12.28 18.02 14.27
C GLU A 132 12.14 16.60 13.71
N ILE A 133 12.95 16.28 12.69
CA ILE A 133 13.07 14.92 12.15
C ILE A 133 13.62 13.99 13.25
N ASP A 134 14.69 14.38 13.93
CA ASP A 134 15.27 13.60 15.03
C ASP A 134 14.27 13.40 16.18
N GLN A 135 13.48 14.42 16.52
CA GLN A 135 12.41 14.29 17.52
C GLN A 135 11.39 13.23 17.10
N MET A 136 11.05 13.17 15.82
CA MET A 136 10.14 12.16 15.27
C MET A 136 10.72 10.75 15.29
N PHE A 137 11.96 10.60 14.83
CA PHE A 137 12.62 9.30 14.77
C PHE A 137 12.88 8.75 16.18
N SER A 138 13.23 9.63 17.13
CA SER A 138 13.43 9.26 18.54
C SER A 138 12.13 8.95 19.30
N ALA A 139 10.95 9.23 18.73
CA ALA A 139 9.68 8.78 19.26
C ALA A 139 9.56 7.26 19.22
N ARG A 140 10.28 6.60 18.30
CA ARG A 140 10.29 5.15 18.17
C ARG A 140 11.44 4.55 18.97
N ARG A 141 11.09 3.62 19.85
CA ARG A 141 12.04 2.95 20.74
C ARG A 141 12.90 1.91 20.02
N TYR A 142 12.41 1.39 18.90
CA TYR A 142 13.04 0.38 18.07
C TYR A 142 13.11 0.90 16.63
N GLY A 143 14.05 0.38 15.82
CA GLY A 143 14.22 0.79 14.43
C GLY A 143 12.96 0.59 13.58
N PHE A 144 13.02 1.00 12.31
CA PHE A 144 11.87 0.88 11.41
C PHE A 144 11.86 -0.51 10.76
N ASP A 145 10.81 -1.28 11.00
CA ASP A 145 10.54 -2.53 10.28
C ASP A 145 9.98 -2.26 8.86
N GLN A 146 9.67 -0.99 8.57
CA GLN A 146 9.07 -0.52 7.32
C GLN A 146 9.87 0.65 6.74
N PRO A 147 9.96 0.81 5.41
CA PRO A 147 10.71 1.89 4.76
C PRO A 147 9.97 3.24 4.82
N PHE A 148 9.20 3.47 5.88
CA PHE A 148 8.43 4.69 6.08
C PHE A 148 8.06 4.92 7.54
N VAL A 149 7.64 6.15 7.82
CA VAL A 149 7.23 6.60 9.15
C VAL A 149 5.97 7.42 9.02
N TYR A 150 4.96 7.11 9.83
CA TYR A 150 3.80 7.99 10.00
C TYR A 150 4.26 9.37 10.48
N TRP A 151 3.97 10.40 9.70
CA TRP A 151 4.39 11.76 9.94
C TRP A 151 3.31 12.59 10.65
N GLY A 152 2.06 12.37 10.28
CA GLY A 152 0.92 13.09 10.83
C GLY A 152 -0.32 13.01 9.95
N ALA A 153 -1.34 13.77 10.33
CA ALA A 153 -2.63 13.78 9.66
C ALA A 153 -2.91 15.14 9.02
N PHE A 154 -3.22 15.14 7.73
CA PHE A 154 -3.80 16.29 7.05
C PHE A 154 -5.31 16.35 7.35
N GLU A 155 -5.82 17.53 7.71
CA GLU A 155 -7.24 17.74 7.97
C GLU A 155 -7.95 18.17 6.69
N VAL A 156 -8.87 17.33 6.20
CA VAL A 156 -9.60 17.61 4.95
C VAL A 156 -10.54 18.79 5.16
N ALA A 157 -10.35 19.86 4.38
CA ALA A 157 -11.13 21.08 4.53
C ALA A 157 -12.62 20.82 4.27
N GLY A 158 -13.49 21.34 5.13
CA GLY A 158 -14.94 21.17 5.01
C GLY A 158 -15.50 19.85 5.56
N GLY A 159 -14.68 19.03 6.24
CA GLY A 159 -15.12 17.79 6.88
C GLY A 159 -14.34 17.45 8.15
N ALA A 160 -14.66 16.31 8.76
CA ALA A 160 -13.94 15.74 9.90
C ALA A 160 -12.92 14.66 9.47
N ALA A 161 -12.78 14.42 8.17
CA ALA A 161 -11.90 13.39 7.62
C ALA A 161 -10.43 13.81 7.74
N GLN A 162 -9.56 12.82 7.91
CA GLN A 162 -8.11 12.99 7.95
C GLN A 162 -7.45 12.12 6.88
N ARG A 163 -6.29 12.58 6.39
CA ARG A 163 -5.40 11.80 5.54
C ARG A 163 -4.05 11.63 6.19
N TYR A 164 -3.64 10.38 6.35
CA TYR A 164 -2.39 10.04 6.99
C TYR A 164 -1.24 10.20 6.03
N ILE A 165 -0.25 10.98 6.45
CA ILE A 165 0.94 11.26 5.67
C ILE A 165 2.08 10.42 6.21
N TYR A 166 2.75 9.71 5.31
CA TYR A 166 3.89 8.87 5.62
C TYR A 166 5.12 9.40 4.89
N VAL A 167 6.25 9.46 5.60
CA VAL A 167 7.54 9.88 5.06
C VAL A 167 8.35 8.65 4.74
N ARG A 168 8.91 8.58 3.53
CA ARG A 168 9.78 7.51 3.07
C ARG A 168 11.12 7.59 3.77
N THR A 169 11.52 6.48 4.38
CA THR A 169 12.81 6.33 5.06
C THR A 169 13.75 5.46 4.24
N GLY A 170 15.02 5.82 4.25
CA GLY A 170 16.05 5.03 3.60
C GLY A 170 16.44 3.83 4.45
N LEU A 171 16.38 2.64 3.85
CA LEU A 171 16.95 1.43 4.46
C LEU A 171 18.45 1.35 4.13
N ALA A 172 19.26 1.02 5.13
CA ALA A 172 20.68 0.77 4.89
C ALA A 172 20.86 -0.49 4.03
N GLY A 173 21.77 -0.45 3.07
CA GLY A 173 22.19 -1.63 2.30
C GLY A 173 21.35 -1.96 1.06
N ILE A 174 20.55 -1.02 0.54
CA ILE A 174 19.95 -1.18 -0.80
C ILE A 174 21.07 -1.17 -1.85
N PRO A 175 21.23 -2.24 -2.66
CA PRO A 175 22.28 -2.28 -3.67
C PRO A 175 22.02 -1.24 -4.77
N LEU A 176 23.09 -0.68 -5.32
CA LEU A 176 23.00 0.15 -6.52
C LEU A 176 22.65 -0.73 -7.72
N SER A 177 21.71 -0.28 -8.54
CA SER A 177 21.34 -0.92 -9.80
C SER A 177 21.66 0.02 -10.96
N PRO A 178 22.38 -0.44 -12.00
CA PRO A 178 22.67 0.39 -13.16
C PRO A 178 21.38 0.70 -13.94
N VAL A 179 21.15 1.98 -14.20
CA VAL A 179 19.99 2.44 -14.97
C VAL A 179 20.30 2.38 -16.46
N VAL A 180 19.45 1.72 -17.22
CA VAL A 180 19.44 1.74 -18.68
C VAL A 180 18.33 2.67 -19.15
N ARG A 181 18.71 3.76 -19.81
CA ARG A 181 17.76 4.71 -20.41
C ARG A 181 17.42 4.29 -21.83
N ILE A 182 16.13 4.10 -22.11
CA ILE A 182 15.63 3.85 -23.46
C ILE A 182 15.38 5.19 -24.16
N ASN A 183 14.65 6.09 -23.47
CA ASN A 183 14.37 7.46 -23.92
C ASN A 183 14.04 8.36 -22.72
N ASP A 184 13.40 9.51 -22.96
CA ASP A 184 13.04 10.49 -21.93
C ASP A 184 11.87 10.05 -21.04
N GLN A 185 11.10 9.05 -21.48
CA GLN A 185 9.93 8.54 -20.78
C GLN A 185 10.14 7.17 -20.17
N VAL A 186 11.13 6.41 -20.62
CA VAL A 186 11.32 5.00 -20.24
C VAL A 186 12.78 4.73 -19.91
N GLN A 187 12.99 4.26 -18.69
CA GLN A 187 14.26 3.71 -18.22
C GLN A 187 13.98 2.51 -17.32
N TYR A 188 14.94 1.62 -17.16
CA TYR A 188 14.80 0.47 -16.27
C TYR A 188 16.11 0.16 -15.55
N ALA A 189 16.00 -0.52 -14.41
CA ALA A 189 17.14 -0.99 -13.64
C ALA A 189 16.76 -2.32 -12.97
N SER A 190 17.43 -3.42 -13.35
CA SER A 190 17.01 -4.79 -13.00
C SER A 190 15.53 -5.03 -13.38
N ASP A 191 14.68 -5.24 -12.38
CA ASP A 191 13.26 -5.62 -12.51
C ASP A 191 12.32 -4.43 -12.30
N VAL A 192 12.86 -3.21 -12.20
CA VAL A 192 12.07 -1.98 -12.03
C VAL A 192 12.12 -1.15 -13.30
N VAL A 193 10.95 -0.71 -13.76
CA VAL A 193 10.79 0.20 -14.90
C VAL A 193 10.26 1.53 -14.39
N ASN A 194 10.93 2.62 -14.76
CA ASN A 194 10.43 3.96 -14.53
C ASN A 194 9.77 4.47 -15.81
N LEU A 195 8.53 4.93 -15.66
CA LEU A 195 7.70 5.45 -16.74
C LEU A 195 7.31 6.89 -16.43
N VAL A 196 7.58 7.82 -17.35
CA VAL A 196 7.10 9.20 -17.26
C VAL A 196 5.73 9.28 -17.92
N VAL A 197 4.69 9.27 -17.09
CA VAL A 197 3.29 9.38 -17.47
C VAL A 197 2.70 10.64 -16.81
N PRO A 198 2.71 11.81 -17.48
CA PRO A 198 2.36 13.08 -16.85
C PRO A 198 0.95 13.14 -16.23
N THR A 199 0.03 12.33 -16.75
CA THR A 199 -1.38 12.27 -16.32
C THR A 199 -1.65 11.25 -15.21
N PHE A 200 -0.64 10.51 -14.75
CA PHE A 200 -0.84 9.31 -13.93
C PHE A 200 -1.66 9.57 -12.67
N GLU A 201 -1.23 10.50 -11.82
CA GLU A 201 -1.96 10.88 -10.60
C GLU A 201 -3.01 11.95 -10.84
N ASP A 202 -2.78 12.85 -11.80
CA ASP A 202 -3.70 13.93 -12.16
C ASP A 202 -5.06 13.41 -12.64
N ALA A 203 -5.11 12.21 -13.23
CA ALA A 203 -6.34 11.55 -13.62
C ALA A 203 -7.32 11.35 -12.44
N ARG A 204 -6.82 11.27 -11.19
CA ARG A 204 -7.64 11.13 -9.97
C ARG A 204 -8.50 12.35 -9.71
N ILE A 205 -8.10 13.53 -10.16
CA ILE A 205 -8.89 14.77 -9.99
C ILE A 205 -10.29 14.61 -10.59
N THR A 206 -10.40 13.91 -11.73
CA THR A 206 -11.69 13.60 -12.35
C THR A 206 -12.16 12.17 -12.07
N GLY A 207 -11.23 11.23 -11.90
CA GLY A 207 -11.50 9.80 -11.76
C GLY A 207 -11.63 9.31 -10.31
N GLY A 208 -11.58 10.21 -9.33
CA GLY A 208 -11.68 9.88 -7.91
C GLY A 208 -10.43 9.16 -7.38
N MET A 209 -10.55 8.59 -6.17
CA MET A 209 -9.39 8.08 -5.43
C MET A 209 -8.60 7.01 -6.19
N ASN A 210 -9.27 6.10 -6.92
CA ASN A 210 -8.63 5.03 -7.70
C ASN A 210 -8.37 5.43 -9.17
N GLY A 211 -8.66 6.67 -9.56
CA GLY A 211 -8.71 7.12 -10.95
C GLY A 211 -7.35 7.39 -11.59
N PHE A 212 -6.35 6.54 -11.39
CA PHE A 212 -5.03 6.69 -12.01
C PHE A 212 -5.07 6.43 -13.53
N ASP A 213 -4.14 7.01 -14.29
CA ASP A 213 -4.02 6.77 -15.74
C ASP A 213 -3.30 5.43 -16.06
N LEU A 214 -3.95 4.33 -15.67
CA LEU A 214 -3.44 2.97 -15.86
C LEU A 214 -3.29 2.59 -17.34
N VAL A 215 -4.18 3.12 -18.19
CA VAL A 215 -4.20 2.80 -19.61
C VAL A 215 -2.96 3.37 -20.30
N SER A 216 -2.65 4.65 -20.06
CA SER A 216 -1.46 5.26 -20.64
C SER A 216 -0.18 4.62 -20.10
N ALA A 217 -0.12 4.30 -18.81
CA ALA A 217 1.03 3.64 -18.21
C ALA A 217 1.29 2.24 -18.80
N ALA A 218 0.27 1.39 -18.87
CA ALA A 218 0.40 0.04 -19.43
C ALA A 218 0.75 0.06 -20.92
N ARG A 219 0.13 0.96 -21.71
CA ARG A 219 0.46 1.12 -23.13
C ARG A 219 1.90 1.55 -23.33
N LEU A 220 2.39 2.48 -22.50
CA LEU A 220 3.78 2.93 -22.57
C LEU A 220 4.73 1.78 -22.22
N PHE A 221 4.40 0.95 -21.22
CA PHE A 221 5.18 -0.25 -20.89
C PHE A 221 5.26 -1.23 -22.08
N TYR A 222 4.12 -1.62 -22.65
CA TYR A 222 4.09 -2.62 -23.73
C TYR A 222 4.64 -2.13 -25.07
N GLN A 223 4.96 -0.84 -25.22
CA GLN A 223 5.75 -0.36 -26.36
C GLN A 223 7.21 -0.83 -26.34
N TYR A 224 7.75 -1.11 -25.15
CA TYR A 224 9.19 -1.40 -24.97
C TYR A 224 9.48 -2.76 -24.35
N PHE A 225 8.50 -3.35 -23.65
CA PHE A 225 8.66 -4.63 -22.95
C PHE A 225 7.73 -5.70 -23.55
N ALA A 226 8.21 -6.94 -23.54
CA ALA A 226 7.48 -8.07 -24.12
C ALA A 226 6.17 -8.36 -23.37
N ASP A 227 5.15 -8.80 -24.10
CA ASP A 227 3.84 -9.18 -23.54
C ASP A 227 3.90 -10.56 -22.86
N ARG A 228 4.42 -10.59 -21.64
CA ARG A 228 4.59 -11.82 -20.84
C ARG A 228 4.37 -11.61 -19.34
N TYR A 229 3.71 -10.51 -18.97
CA TYR A 229 3.50 -10.09 -17.59
C TYR A 229 2.01 -10.19 -17.27
N ASP A 230 1.65 -11.09 -16.37
CA ASP A 230 0.26 -11.29 -15.94
C ASP A 230 -0.26 -10.09 -15.13
N VAL A 231 0.61 -9.41 -14.40
CA VAL A 231 0.26 -8.26 -13.57
C VAL A 231 1.30 -7.16 -13.75
N LEU A 232 0.84 -5.91 -13.87
CA LEU A 232 1.71 -4.74 -13.75
C LEU A 232 1.50 -4.09 -12.38
N ALA A 233 2.55 -4.03 -11.57
CA ALA A 233 2.57 -3.31 -10.31
C ALA A 233 3.10 -1.89 -10.53
N LEU A 234 2.27 -0.88 -10.27
CA LEU A 234 2.59 0.52 -10.46
C LEU A 234 2.71 1.25 -9.12
N SER A 235 3.84 1.92 -8.90
CA SER A 235 4.00 2.87 -7.80
C SER A 235 4.33 4.24 -8.39
N PRO A 236 3.58 5.30 -8.05
CA PRO A 236 3.97 6.65 -8.42
C PRO A 236 5.29 7.04 -7.73
N GLU A 237 6.05 7.92 -8.39
CA GLU A 237 7.26 8.52 -7.81
C GLU A 237 6.90 9.49 -6.69
N SER A 238 5.90 10.33 -6.91
CA SER A 238 5.26 11.10 -5.85
C SER A 238 4.50 10.13 -4.93
N THR A 239 4.40 10.47 -3.64
CA THR A 239 3.58 9.70 -2.73
C THR A 239 2.12 10.08 -2.97
N ALA A 240 1.32 9.12 -3.41
CA ALA A 240 -0.11 9.28 -3.52
C ALA A 240 -0.76 9.27 -2.14
N ILE A 241 -1.67 10.20 -1.90
CA ILE A 241 -2.48 10.28 -0.68
C ILE A 241 -3.88 9.78 -1.00
N GLY A 242 -4.43 8.90 -0.18
CA GLY A 242 -5.80 8.45 -0.31
C GLY A 242 -6.27 7.64 0.89
N ASP A 243 -7.49 7.12 0.78
CA ASP A 243 -8.11 6.24 1.79
C ASP A 243 -7.61 4.78 1.69
N PHE A 244 -6.78 4.46 0.70
CA PHE A 244 -6.18 3.15 0.52
C PHE A 244 -4.64 3.22 0.43
N GLY A 245 -3.98 2.14 0.84
CA GLY A 245 -2.55 1.92 0.63
C GLY A 245 -2.24 1.29 -0.73
N ALA A 246 -3.11 0.41 -1.21
CA ALA A 246 -2.99 -0.23 -2.52
C ALA A 246 -4.38 -0.59 -3.08
N PHE A 247 -4.45 -0.87 -4.38
CA PHE A 247 -5.62 -1.50 -5.00
C PHE A 247 -5.28 -2.34 -6.24
N HIS A 248 -6.11 -3.35 -6.49
CA HIS A 248 -6.08 -4.16 -7.71
C HIS A 248 -7.18 -3.78 -8.72
N ALA A 249 -6.77 -3.61 -9.98
CA ALA A 249 -7.61 -3.39 -11.15
C ALA A 249 -7.62 -4.63 -12.04
N ASN A 250 -8.77 -5.32 -12.18
CA ASN A 250 -8.87 -6.43 -13.13
C ASN A 250 -8.90 -5.91 -14.58
N VAL A 251 -7.99 -6.43 -15.41
CA VAL A 251 -7.94 -6.15 -16.87
C VAL A 251 -8.67 -7.22 -17.65
N GLN A 252 -8.58 -8.46 -17.21
CA GLN A 252 -9.40 -9.56 -17.71
C GLN A 252 -9.80 -10.48 -16.56
N ASN A 253 -10.91 -11.17 -16.76
CA ASN A 253 -11.33 -12.29 -15.93
C ASN A 253 -11.74 -13.45 -16.84
N THR A 254 -10.97 -14.53 -16.78
CA THR A 254 -11.26 -15.79 -17.49
C THR A 254 -11.86 -16.85 -16.57
N VAL A 255 -11.95 -16.57 -15.26
CA VAL A 255 -12.42 -17.51 -14.25
C VAL A 255 -13.94 -17.37 -14.06
N SER A 256 -14.64 -18.48 -14.26
CA SER A 256 -16.06 -18.63 -13.89
C SER A 256 -16.22 -19.05 -12.43
N GLY A 257 -17.39 -18.81 -11.83
CA GLY A 257 -17.68 -19.27 -10.47
C GLY A 257 -17.32 -18.27 -9.36
N LEU A 258 -16.77 -17.10 -9.71
CA LEU A 258 -16.50 -15.99 -8.79
C LEU A 258 -17.72 -15.08 -8.55
N ASN A 259 -18.89 -15.41 -9.10
CA ASN A 259 -20.02 -14.48 -9.21
C ASN A 259 -19.67 -13.15 -9.93
N LEU A 260 -18.70 -13.20 -10.83
CA LEU A 260 -18.26 -12.10 -11.68
C LEU A 260 -18.44 -12.49 -13.16
N SER A 261 -18.66 -11.50 -14.02
CA SER A 261 -18.64 -11.70 -15.46
C SER A 261 -17.23 -12.09 -15.92
N THR A 262 -17.13 -12.97 -16.91
CA THR A 262 -15.87 -13.11 -17.67
C THR A 262 -15.76 -11.96 -18.66
N PHE A 263 -14.56 -11.37 -18.78
CA PHE A 263 -14.30 -10.27 -19.70
C PHE A 263 -12.81 -10.23 -20.08
N ASN A 264 -12.49 -9.54 -21.17
CA ASN A 264 -11.11 -9.27 -21.55
C ASN A 264 -10.97 -7.82 -22.08
N GLN A 265 -10.08 -7.04 -21.47
CA GLN A 265 -9.73 -5.66 -21.88
C GLN A 265 -8.23 -5.50 -22.19
N ASP A 266 -7.46 -6.58 -22.33
CA ASP A 266 -6.01 -6.57 -22.61
C ASP A 266 -5.58 -5.54 -23.67
N ALA A 267 -6.28 -5.50 -24.81
CA ALA A 267 -5.99 -4.64 -25.95
C ALA A 267 -6.18 -3.15 -25.61
N ARG A 268 -7.07 -2.82 -24.65
CA ARG A 268 -7.21 -1.46 -24.15
C ARG A 268 -5.90 -0.99 -23.51
N TYR A 269 -5.20 -1.86 -22.81
CA TYR A 269 -3.95 -1.59 -22.09
C TYR A 269 -2.69 -1.84 -22.93
N GLY A 270 -2.82 -2.27 -24.18
CA GLY A 270 -1.70 -2.52 -25.09
C GLY A 270 -1.08 -3.91 -24.97
N SER A 271 -1.67 -4.80 -24.16
CA SER A 271 -1.30 -6.22 -24.10
C SER A 271 -1.97 -6.98 -25.25
N THR A 272 -1.38 -8.10 -25.65
CA THR A 272 -1.89 -9.04 -26.67
C THR A 272 -2.49 -10.32 -26.07
N GLY A 273 -2.63 -10.38 -24.75
CA GLY A 273 -3.29 -11.49 -24.05
C GLY A 273 -2.73 -11.82 -22.67
N ALA A 274 -1.52 -11.36 -22.35
CA ALA A 274 -0.87 -11.74 -21.09
C ALA A 274 -1.45 -10.99 -19.87
N LEU A 275 -1.81 -9.72 -20.02
CA LEU A 275 -2.16 -8.88 -18.86
C LEU A 275 -3.50 -9.28 -18.22
N GLN A 276 -3.48 -9.78 -16.99
CA GLN A 276 -4.64 -10.14 -16.18
C GLN A 276 -5.14 -8.99 -15.31
N GLY A 277 -4.24 -8.21 -14.72
CA GLY A 277 -4.57 -7.11 -13.83
C GLY A 277 -3.48 -6.07 -13.67
N ILE A 278 -3.81 -4.94 -13.05
CA ILE A 278 -2.87 -3.87 -12.71
C ILE A 278 -3.06 -3.55 -11.23
N GLU A 279 -1.96 -3.52 -10.49
CA GLU A 279 -1.94 -3.10 -9.09
C GLU A 279 -1.39 -1.68 -9.02
N VAL A 280 -1.96 -0.88 -8.13
CA VAL A 280 -1.42 0.44 -7.80
C VAL A 280 -1.16 0.51 -6.31
N TYR A 281 0.03 0.98 -5.98
CA TYR A 281 0.46 1.24 -4.61
C TYR A 281 0.51 2.74 -4.42
N ALA A 282 0.04 3.25 -3.27
CA ALA A 282 0.03 4.68 -2.95
C ALA A 282 1.44 5.29 -2.80
N GLY A 283 2.48 4.50 -3.06
CA GLY A 283 3.89 4.86 -3.06
C GLY A 283 4.71 3.63 -2.70
N ALA A 284 6.04 3.77 -2.70
CA ALA A 284 6.97 2.71 -2.31
C ALA A 284 6.74 2.18 -0.88
N THR A 285 5.95 2.89 -0.07
CA THR A 285 5.53 2.46 1.27
C THR A 285 4.57 1.28 1.23
N ALA A 286 3.73 1.19 0.21
CA ALA A 286 2.73 0.14 0.06
C ALA A 286 3.18 -1.00 -0.86
N THR A 287 4.35 -0.92 -1.50
CA THR A 287 4.90 -2.03 -2.32
C THR A 287 5.59 -3.09 -1.47
N ARG A 288 4.93 -3.56 -0.40
CA ARG A 288 5.46 -4.63 0.45
C ARG A 288 4.97 -5.97 -0.07
N TYR A 289 5.76 -7.02 0.13
CA TYR A 289 5.40 -8.39 -0.27
C TYR A 289 3.99 -8.81 0.20
N GLN A 290 3.60 -8.43 1.42
CA GLN A 290 2.28 -8.73 1.97
C GLN A 290 1.16 -8.01 1.23
N ASP A 291 1.36 -6.73 0.90
CA ASP A 291 0.38 -5.94 0.18
C ASP A 291 0.29 -6.43 -1.27
N THR A 292 1.43 -6.75 -1.90
CA THR A 292 1.44 -7.23 -3.28
C THR A 292 0.71 -8.55 -3.44
N ASP A 293 0.94 -9.50 -2.54
CA ASP A 293 0.22 -10.76 -2.60
C ASP A 293 -1.27 -10.59 -2.24
N HIS A 294 -1.61 -9.65 -1.35
CA HIS A 294 -3.00 -9.31 -1.03
C HIS A 294 -3.73 -8.74 -2.25
N GLU A 295 -3.15 -7.74 -2.90
CA GLU A 295 -3.73 -7.12 -4.09
C GLU A 295 -3.84 -8.13 -5.23
N MET A 296 -2.81 -8.94 -5.46
CA MET A 296 -2.84 -10.01 -6.45
C MET A 296 -3.99 -11.00 -6.18
N ALA A 297 -4.28 -11.31 -4.91
CA ALA A 297 -5.38 -12.20 -4.55
C ALA A 297 -6.76 -11.65 -4.95
N HIS A 298 -6.92 -10.32 -5.09
CA HIS A 298 -8.16 -9.73 -5.62
C HIS A 298 -8.45 -10.16 -7.06
N GLN A 299 -7.44 -10.57 -7.85
CA GLN A 299 -7.65 -11.10 -9.20
C GLN A 299 -8.67 -12.26 -9.23
N TRP A 300 -8.71 -13.05 -8.15
CA TRP A 300 -9.59 -14.21 -8.02
C TRP A 300 -10.55 -14.10 -6.82
N GLY A 301 -10.81 -12.89 -6.33
CA GLY A 301 -11.80 -12.63 -5.29
C GLY A 301 -13.22 -12.91 -5.78
N SER A 302 -14.06 -13.50 -4.91
CA SER A 302 -15.46 -13.81 -5.26
C SER A 302 -16.43 -12.68 -4.86
N ASP A 303 -17.37 -12.32 -5.74
CA ASP A 303 -18.41 -11.28 -5.49
C ASP A 303 -19.73 -11.89 -5.00
N PHE A 304 -19.68 -13.00 -4.25
CA PHE A 304 -20.88 -13.52 -3.60
C PHE A 304 -21.38 -12.53 -2.53
N ASP A 305 -22.57 -12.77 -1.98
CA ASP A 305 -23.02 -12.11 -0.74
C ASP A 305 -23.13 -13.20 0.31
N TRP A 306 -21.99 -13.57 0.90
CA TRP A 306 -21.91 -14.70 1.82
C TRP A 306 -22.69 -14.48 3.11
N THR A 307 -22.87 -13.23 3.52
CA THR A 307 -23.73 -12.87 4.64
C THR A 307 -25.18 -13.21 4.32
N ARG A 308 -25.68 -12.82 3.14
CA ARG A 308 -27.04 -13.18 2.71
C ARG A 308 -27.21 -14.68 2.43
N ILE A 309 -26.20 -15.33 1.86
CA ILE A 309 -26.28 -16.73 1.41
C ILE A 309 -26.16 -17.72 2.59
N ALA A 310 -25.25 -17.45 3.52
CA ALA A 310 -24.84 -18.42 4.54
C ALA A 310 -24.78 -17.85 5.97
N GLY A 311 -25.17 -16.58 6.17
CA GLY A 311 -25.06 -15.92 7.48
C GLY A 311 -23.62 -15.67 7.90
N ILE A 312 -22.65 -15.79 6.98
CA ILE A 312 -21.23 -15.64 7.28
C ILE A 312 -20.87 -14.16 7.26
N SER A 313 -20.44 -13.64 8.40
CA SER A 313 -19.87 -12.30 8.52
C SER A 313 -18.50 -12.27 7.84
N ARG A 314 -18.32 -11.38 6.88
CA ARG A 314 -17.00 -11.10 6.30
C ARG A 314 -16.24 -10.18 7.25
N ALA A 315 -15.01 -10.49 7.63
CA ALA A 315 -14.12 -9.47 8.17
C ALA A 315 -13.37 -8.75 7.01
N GLY A 316 -12.77 -7.60 7.28
CA GLY A 316 -12.16 -6.75 6.23
C GLY A 316 -13.16 -5.93 5.40
N HIS A 317 -14.47 -5.97 5.72
CA HIS A 317 -15.55 -5.39 4.91
C HIS A 317 -15.90 -3.93 5.25
N GLN A 318 -14.93 -3.03 5.31
CA GLN A 318 -15.18 -1.60 5.48
C GLN A 318 -14.90 -0.86 4.15
N PRO A 319 -15.93 -0.46 3.35
CA PRO A 319 -17.37 -0.68 3.53
C PRO A 319 -18.11 -1.43 2.40
N GLY A 320 -17.43 -1.98 1.39
CA GLY A 320 -18.10 -2.34 0.12
C GLY A 320 -18.08 -3.81 -0.31
N ALA A 321 -16.89 -4.41 -0.38
CA ALA A 321 -16.71 -5.77 -0.89
C ALA A 321 -15.25 -6.18 -0.72
N HIS A 322 -14.93 -7.03 0.25
CA HIS A 322 -13.76 -7.92 0.20
C HIS A 322 -13.82 -9.04 1.22
N SER A 323 -13.31 -10.17 0.78
CA SER A 323 -12.73 -11.23 1.60
C SER A 323 -11.36 -11.44 0.99
N PRO A 324 -10.29 -11.26 1.78
CA PRO A 324 -9.66 -12.47 2.27
C PRO A 324 -9.03 -12.40 3.70
N LEU A 325 -9.23 -13.39 4.62
CA LEU A 325 -8.91 -13.46 6.10
C LEU A 325 -8.26 -14.76 6.66
N TRP A 326 -7.49 -14.64 7.76
CA TRP A 326 -6.63 -15.69 8.32
C TRP A 326 -6.26 -15.39 9.76
N THR A 327 -7.15 -15.70 10.69
CA THR A 327 -6.75 -16.03 12.07
C THR A 327 -7.63 -17.16 12.56
N GLY A 328 -7.00 -18.21 13.10
CA GLY A 328 -7.70 -19.38 13.62
C GLY A 328 -8.66 -19.00 14.73
N GLY A 329 -9.91 -19.47 14.61
CA GLY A 329 -10.95 -19.32 15.62
C GLY A 329 -12.24 -18.68 15.13
N GLU A 330 -12.25 -17.99 13.98
CA GLU A 330 -13.48 -17.43 13.40
C GLU A 330 -13.57 -17.72 11.90
N THR A 331 -14.75 -18.17 11.48
CA THR A 331 -15.15 -18.51 10.11
C THR A 331 -15.10 -17.25 9.25
N LEU A 332 -14.01 -17.08 8.51
CA LEU A 332 -13.73 -15.83 7.82
C LEU A 332 -13.28 -16.12 6.39
N ILE A 333 -14.00 -15.53 5.43
CA ILE A 333 -13.87 -15.83 4.01
C ILE A 333 -12.69 -15.07 3.39
N GLY A 334 -11.98 -15.74 2.47
CA GLY A 334 -10.73 -15.45 1.73
C GLY A 334 -9.40 -15.55 2.50
N ALA A 335 -8.25 -15.33 1.85
CA ALA A 335 -6.85 -15.17 2.33
C ALA A 335 -6.38 -13.82 2.99
N VAL A 336 -6.16 -13.77 4.30
CA VAL A 336 -5.23 -12.77 4.88
C VAL A 336 -3.85 -13.42 4.92
N LEU A 337 -2.84 -12.79 4.36
CA LEU A 337 -1.48 -13.29 4.48
C LEU A 337 -0.87 -12.67 5.74
N PHE A 338 -1.02 -13.33 6.90
CA PHE A 338 -0.23 -12.97 8.09
C PHE A 338 0.70 -14.12 8.48
N GLY A 339 1.92 -14.02 7.95
CA GLY A 339 3.08 -14.84 8.27
C GLY A 339 4.19 -14.52 7.28
N ASP A 340 4.89 -13.39 7.46
CA ASP A 340 5.99 -12.98 6.58
C ASP A 340 7.34 -13.50 7.06
N ARG A 341 7.56 -13.58 8.38
CA ARG A 341 8.87 -13.86 8.95
C ARG A 341 8.80 -14.73 10.18
N ARG A 342 9.60 -15.79 10.20
CA ARG A 342 9.95 -16.53 11.41
C ARG A 342 11.25 -15.98 11.96
N VAL A 343 11.21 -15.43 13.17
CA VAL A 343 12.41 -15.02 13.90
C VAL A 343 12.82 -16.14 14.86
N SER A 344 14.07 -16.57 14.80
CA SER A 344 14.64 -17.46 15.80
C SER A 344 15.94 -16.89 16.36
N ALA A 345 16.15 -17.05 17.67
CA ALA A 345 17.36 -16.59 18.35
C ALA A 345 18.13 -17.79 18.90
N SER A 346 19.41 -17.91 18.56
CA SER A 346 20.31 -18.91 19.15
C SER A 346 21.71 -18.32 19.32
N ASN A 347 22.36 -18.60 20.47
CA ASN A 347 23.72 -18.15 20.78
C ASN A 347 23.96 -16.64 20.56
N GLY A 348 22.99 -15.79 20.91
CA GLY A 348 23.09 -14.33 20.73
C GLY A 348 22.99 -13.84 19.28
N ARG A 349 22.61 -14.72 18.34
CA ARG A 349 22.34 -14.37 16.94
C ARG A 349 20.85 -14.56 16.62
N PHE A 350 20.31 -13.62 15.87
CA PHE A 350 18.96 -13.71 15.31
C PHE A 350 19.04 -14.23 13.88
N THR A 351 18.10 -15.09 13.53
CA THR A 351 17.83 -15.52 12.15
C THR A 351 16.42 -15.11 11.81
N ILE A 352 16.24 -14.61 10.61
CA ILE A 352 14.95 -14.19 10.06
C ILE A 352 14.76 -15.01 8.79
N GLU A 353 13.76 -15.87 8.78
CA GLU A 353 13.40 -16.69 7.63
C GLU A 353 12.07 -16.19 7.07
N GLN A 354 11.99 -15.99 5.76
CA GLN A 354 10.72 -15.75 5.09
C GLN A 354 9.92 -17.06 5.10
N THR A 355 8.78 -17.05 5.76
CA THR A 355 7.88 -18.21 5.71
C THR A 355 7.11 -18.17 4.39
N PRO A 356 6.94 -19.31 3.68
CA PRO A 356 5.97 -19.37 2.59
C PRO A 356 4.63 -18.97 3.19
N PRO A 357 4.03 -17.85 2.75
CA PRO A 357 2.72 -17.54 3.24
C PRO A 357 1.82 -18.66 2.71
N PRO A 358 1.07 -19.36 3.57
CA PRO A 358 0.02 -20.18 3.01
C PRO A 358 -0.88 -19.19 2.25
N ALA A 359 -1.17 -19.44 0.98
CA ALA A 359 -2.25 -18.77 0.26
C ALA A 359 -3.39 -19.78 0.20
N ALA A 360 -4.42 -19.60 1.02
CA ALA A 360 -5.53 -20.52 1.12
C ALA A 360 -6.81 -19.69 1.15
N TYR A 361 -7.57 -19.83 0.08
CA TYR A 361 -8.96 -19.41 0.04
C TYR A 361 -9.80 -20.27 0.98
N HIS A 362 -10.87 -19.69 1.50
CA HIS A 362 -11.83 -20.43 2.31
C HIS A 362 -12.39 -21.62 1.49
N PRO A 363 -12.63 -22.80 2.09
CA PRO A 363 -13.13 -23.96 1.35
C PRO A 363 -14.39 -23.70 0.51
N LEU A 364 -15.32 -22.85 0.99
CA LEU A 364 -16.48 -22.41 0.19
C LEU A 364 -16.09 -21.68 -1.10
N GLU A 365 -15.09 -20.81 -1.04
CA GLU A 365 -14.63 -20.09 -2.23
C GLU A 365 -13.90 -21.04 -3.18
N ARG A 366 -13.12 -21.97 -2.64
CA ARG A 366 -12.48 -23.02 -3.45
C ARG A 366 -13.52 -23.93 -4.10
N TYR A 367 -14.63 -24.23 -3.42
CA TYR A 367 -15.76 -24.93 -4.03
C TYR A 367 -16.43 -24.11 -5.13
N SER A 368 -16.70 -22.83 -4.91
CA SER A 368 -17.31 -21.97 -5.95
C SER A 368 -16.40 -21.78 -7.17
N MET A 369 -15.08 -21.79 -6.97
CA MET A 369 -14.07 -21.79 -8.04
C MET A 369 -13.92 -23.16 -8.74
N GLY A 370 -14.61 -24.20 -8.28
CA GLY A 370 -14.49 -25.56 -8.82
C GLY A 370 -13.18 -26.28 -8.45
N ILE A 371 -12.43 -25.76 -7.47
CA ILE A 371 -11.18 -26.35 -6.95
C ILE A 371 -11.49 -27.47 -5.96
N LEU A 372 -12.56 -27.34 -5.17
CA LEU A 372 -13.04 -28.37 -4.25
C LEU A 372 -14.35 -28.97 -4.73
N THR A 373 -14.57 -30.25 -4.44
CA THR A 373 -15.87 -30.91 -4.56
C THR A 373 -16.71 -30.66 -3.30
N ALA A 374 -18.03 -30.88 -3.37
CA ALA A 374 -18.94 -30.57 -2.27
C ALA A 374 -18.60 -31.31 -0.96
N ASP A 375 -18.11 -32.54 -1.05
CA ASP A 375 -17.67 -33.37 0.06
C ASP A 375 -16.36 -32.89 0.72
N GLN A 376 -15.64 -31.96 0.09
CA GLN A 376 -14.41 -31.36 0.61
C GLN A 376 -14.65 -30.02 1.32
N VAL A 377 -15.90 -29.54 1.37
CA VAL A 377 -16.29 -28.33 2.10
C VAL A 377 -16.62 -28.74 3.55
N PRO A 378 -15.95 -28.17 4.58
CA PRO A 378 -16.27 -28.48 5.97
C PRO A 378 -17.72 -28.15 6.33
N ASP A 379 -18.33 -28.98 7.19
CA ASP A 379 -19.65 -28.71 7.76
C ASP A 379 -19.63 -27.44 8.62
N PHE A 380 -20.69 -26.64 8.55
CA PHE A 380 -20.87 -25.48 9.42
C PHE A 380 -21.51 -25.91 10.73
N GLU A 381 -20.82 -25.74 11.85
CA GLU A 381 -21.52 -25.62 13.13
C GLU A 381 -22.26 -24.28 13.14
N ARG A 382 -23.59 -24.32 13.18
CA ARG A 382 -24.40 -23.13 13.45
C ARG A 382 -24.15 -22.73 14.90
N THR A 383 -23.40 -21.66 15.14
CA THR A 383 -23.39 -20.94 16.42
C THR A 383 -24.61 -20.05 16.56
#